data_AF-A0A4D4MYS6-F1
#
_entry.id   AF-A0A4D4MYS6-F1
#
_cell.length_a   1.000
_cell.length_b   1.000
_cell.length_c   1.000
_cell.angle_alpha   90.00
_cell.angle_beta   90.00
_cell.angle_gamma   90.00
#
_symmetry.space_group_name_H-M   'P 1'
#
loop_
_entity.id
_entity.type
_entity.pdbx_description
1 polymer ?
#
loop_
_entity_poly.entity_id
_entity_poly.type
_entity_poly.pdbx_seq_one_letter_code
_entity_poly.pdbx_strand_id
1 'polypeptide(L)'
;MPNPPRLRAAVLTATAVLLSSSVTGCSHDNDTKDEDLSGQKLSWKDCPAPSESEGGGNAPSPLPDGDEWQCATMKAPLDWAKPRGDTIDIALIRAKTSGEQSKRIGSLIFNFGGPGGSGVASLPAFGKDYEKLRTRYDLVSFDPRGVGRSAGVKCEDDAQLDEYFQQDATPDDTAEQKNLLANTKTFNSACEKHSSRILPHVRTTDAARDMNLMRQVLGDTKLHYFGISYGTELGGVYAHLFPRASGGPSSTRSSTRPRTRNRARWDRLRASSSRSTISPRTAPPRPRTARSATPRRTSRTGSPHCSRTWTASRSRGSSRAS
;
A
#
# COMPACT_ATOMS: atom_id res chain seq x y z
N MET A 1 -22.94 -83.26 -12.41
CA MET A 1 -24.23 -83.14 -11.68
C MET A 1 -24.62 -81.66 -11.62
N PRO A 2 -25.92 -81.29 -11.58
CA PRO A 2 -26.38 -80.05 -12.21
C PRO A 2 -27.08 -79.00 -11.32
N ASN A 3 -27.21 -77.80 -11.89
CA ASN A 3 -28.15 -76.70 -11.52
C ASN A 3 -29.64 -77.12 -11.58
N PRO A 4 -30.59 -76.27 -11.13
CA PRO A 4 -30.68 -75.49 -9.90
C PRO A 4 -32.01 -75.84 -9.16
N PRO A 5 -32.70 -74.92 -8.43
CA PRO A 5 -33.71 -74.11 -9.12
C PRO A 5 -33.87 -72.66 -8.60
N ARG A 6 -34.65 -71.86 -9.34
CA ARG A 6 -35.19 -70.55 -8.90
C ARG A 6 -36.55 -70.76 -8.23
N LEU A 7 -36.93 -69.88 -7.31
CA LEU A 7 -38.34 -69.64 -6.95
C LEU A 7 -38.75 -68.20 -7.28
N ARG A 8 -40.00 -68.03 -7.74
CA ARG A 8 -40.63 -66.75 -8.11
C ARG A 8 -42.06 -66.72 -7.53
N ALA A 9 -42.31 -65.83 -6.58
CA ALA A 9 -43.61 -65.31 -6.13
C ALA A 9 -43.28 -64.14 -5.14
N ALA A 10 -43.81 -62.90 -5.14
CA ALA A 10 -45.14 -62.36 -5.47
C ALA A 10 -46.22 -62.96 -4.54
N VAL A 11 -47.10 -62.25 -3.81
CA VAL A 11 -47.77 -60.93 -3.89
C VAL A 11 -48.00 -60.47 -2.39
N LEU A 12 -48.19 -59.22 -1.91
CA LEU A 12 -48.97 -58.04 -2.37
C LEU A 12 -48.27 -56.70 -2.00
N THR A 13 -48.86 -55.83 -1.15
CA THR A 13 -48.42 -54.43 -0.86
C THR A 13 -48.48 -54.05 0.62
N ALA A 14 -47.65 -53.09 1.04
CA ALA A 14 -48.00 -52.10 2.07
C ALA A 14 -47.31 -50.75 1.75
N THR A 15 -48.08 -49.70 1.46
CA THR A 15 -47.56 -48.36 1.09
C THR A 15 -47.40 -47.46 2.29
N ALA A 16 -46.18 -46.98 2.55
CA ALA A 16 -45.89 -45.94 3.52
C ALA A 16 -45.01 -44.85 2.87
N VAL A 17 -45.65 -43.83 2.30
CA VAL A 17 -44.95 -42.67 1.72
C VAL A 17 -44.55 -41.73 2.85
N LEU A 18 -43.36 -41.95 3.41
CA LEU A 18 -42.71 -40.96 4.27
C LEU A 18 -42.14 -39.84 3.39
N LEU A 19 -42.79 -38.67 3.42
CA LEU A 19 -42.22 -37.46 2.83
C LEU A 19 -41.00 -37.04 3.65
N SER A 20 -39.81 -37.44 3.20
CA SER A 20 -38.54 -36.86 3.65
C SER A 20 -38.47 -35.41 3.19
N SER A 21 -38.94 -34.49 4.02
CA SER A 21 -38.90 -33.06 3.78
C SER A 21 -37.45 -32.58 3.65
N SER A 22 -37.05 -32.26 2.43
CA SER A 22 -35.77 -31.61 2.14
C SER A 22 -35.78 -30.20 2.73
N VAL A 23 -35.28 -30.06 3.97
CA VAL A 23 -35.02 -28.74 4.57
C VAL A 23 -33.82 -28.15 3.84
N THR A 24 -34.10 -27.40 2.77
CA THR A 24 -33.12 -26.55 2.08
C THR A 24 -32.74 -25.38 3.00
N GLY A 25 -31.94 -25.68 4.03
CA GLY A 25 -31.39 -24.68 4.93
C GLY A 25 -30.44 -23.78 4.16
N CYS A 26 -30.85 -22.55 3.89
CA CYS A 26 -29.96 -21.52 3.35
C CYS A 26 -28.84 -21.27 4.35
N SER A 27 -27.63 -21.73 4.05
CA SER A 27 -26.45 -21.40 4.86
C SER A 27 -26.14 -19.90 4.70
N HIS A 28 -26.55 -19.11 5.69
CA HIS A 28 -26.02 -17.77 5.87
C HIS A 28 -24.68 -17.92 6.62
N ASP A 29 -23.63 -18.17 5.84
CA ASP A 29 -22.26 -18.32 6.32
C ASP A 29 -21.79 -17.04 7.01
N ASN A 30 -21.94 -17.00 8.33
CA ASN A 30 -21.61 -15.87 9.19
C ASN A 30 -20.66 -16.29 10.34
N ASP A 31 -19.96 -17.41 10.12
CA ASP A 31 -19.29 -18.24 11.14
C ASP A 31 -17.76 -18.10 11.14
N THR A 32 -17.25 -16.99 10.58
CA THR A 32 -15.81 -16.70 10.38
C THR A 32 -15.12 -16.07 11.60
N LYS A 33 -15.71 -16.17 12.79
CA LYS A 33 -15.24 -15.44 14.00
C LYS A 33 -14.20 -16.17 14.85
N ASP A 34 -13.96 -17.45 14.59
CA ASP A 34 -12.97 -18.27 15.32
C ASP A 34 -11.88 -18.90 14.42
N GLU A 35 -11.80 -18.52 13.13
CA GLU A 35 -10.77 -19.03 12.23
C GLU A 35 -9.36 -18.49 12.55
N ASP A 36 -8.35 -19.37 12.54
CA ASP A 36 -6.94 -18.96 12.57
C ASP A 36 -6.54 -18.38 11.20
N LEU A 37 -6.58 -17.05 11.11
CA LEU A 37 -6.17 -16.30 9.93
C LEU A 37 -4.74 -16.60 9.47
N SER A 38 -3.86 -17.18 10.29
CA SER A 38 -2.51 -17.56 9.85
C SER A 38 -2.49 -18.80 8.94
N GLY A 39 -3.54 -19.62 8.98
CA GLY A 39 -3.72 -20.81 8.12
C GLY A 39 -4.46 -20.56 6.80
N GLN A 40 -4.89 -19.32 6.53
CA GLN A 40 -5.69 -19.00 5.34
C GLN A 40 -4.92 -19.29 4.02
N LYS A 41 -5.65 -19.70 2.97
CA LYS A 41 -5.07 -19.98 1.65
C LYS A 41 -5.42 -18.86 0.66
N LEU A 42 -4.41 -18.11 0.22
CA LEU A 42 -4.58 -17.00 -0.72
C LEU A 42 -4.97 -17.50 -2.12
N SER A 43 -6.11 -17.03 -2.61
CA SER A 43 -6.56 -17.23 -4.00
C SER A 43 -5.84 -16.25 -4.93
N TRP A 44 -4.69 -16.68 -5.45
CA TRP A 44 -3.89 -15.91 -6.42
C TRP A 44 -4.54 -15.94 -7.81
N LYS A 45 -4.72 -14.76 -8.40
CA LYS A 45 -5.35 -14.51 -9.70
C LYS A 45 -4.59 -13.42 -10.45
N ASP A 46 -4.98 -13.13 -11.69
CA ASP A 46 -4.37 -12.07 -12.49
C ASP A 46 -4.64 -10.68 -11.85
N CYS A 47 -3.70 -9.74 -11.98
CA CYS A 47 -3.83 -8.42 -11.37
C CYS A 47 -4.71 -7.46 -12.20
N PRO A 48 -5.83 -6.94 -11.66
CA PRO A 48 -6.62 -5.91 -12.34
C PRO A 48 -5.90 -4.55 -12.30
N ALA A 49 -6.24 -3.68 -13.26
CA ALA A 49 -5.73 -2.31 -13.37
C ALA A 49 -5.87 -1.51 -12.05
N PRO A 50 -4.87 -0.69 -11.68
CA PRO A 50 -4.95 0.20 -10.52
C PRO A 50 -6.11 1.18 -10.69
N SER A 51 -6.81 1.46 -9.59
CA SER A 51 -7.79 2.56 -9.52
C SER A 51 -7.08 3.92 -9.58
N GLU A 52 -7.83 5.00 -9.85
CA GLU A 52 -7.29 6.36 -9.78
C GLU A 52 -6.65 6.67 -8.41
N SER A 53 -7.25 6.17 -7.32
CA SER A 53 -6.68 6.23 -5.95
C SER A 53 -5.40 5.40 -5.73
N GLU A 54 -4.98 4.61 -6.72
CA GLU A 54 -3.69 3.89 -6.76
C GLU A 54 -2.73 4.47 -7.82
N GLY A 55 -3.13 5.53 -8.53
CA GLY A 55 -2.36 6.19 -9.60
C GLY A 55 -2.91 5.97 -11.02
N GLY A 56 -3.95 5.16 -11.19
CA GLY A 56 -4.63 4.90 -12.47
C GLY A 56 -3.77 4.18 -13.52
N GLY A 57 -4.37 3.94 -14.70
CA GLY A 57 -3.70 3.33 -15.86
C GLY A 57 -4.06 1.86 -16.13
N ASN A 58 -3.12 1.12 -16.73
CA ASN A 58 -3.36 -0.24 -17.22
C ASN A 58 -3.07 -1.32 -16.16
N ALA A 59 -3.58 -2.53 -16.39
CA ALA A 59 -3.13 -3.72 -15.66
C ALA A 59 -1.60 -3.90 -15.77
N PRO A 60 -0.93 -4.47 -14.74
CA PRO A 60 0.50 -4.73 -14.78
C PRO A 60 0.92 -5.49 -16.03
N SER A 61 1.90 -4.98 -16.78
CA SER A 61 2.49 -5.73 -17.88
C SER A 61 3.27 -6.95 -17.38
N PRO A 62 3.40 -8.02 -18.19
CA PRO A 62 4.16 -9.20 -17.82
C PRO A 62 5.62 -8.86 -17.49
N LEU A 63 6.26 -9.76 -16.74
CA LEU A 63 7.68 -9.67 -16.43
C LEU A 63 8.55 -9.83 -17.69
N PRO A 64 9.82 -9.39 -17.70
CA PRO A 64 10.68 -9.41 -18.90
C PRO A 64 10.95 -10.81 -19.51
N ASP A 65 10.67 -11.87 -18.76
CA ASP A 65 10.75 -13.28 -19.15
C ASP A 65 9.37 -13.93 -19.42
N GLY A 66 8.28 -13.16 -19.37
CA GLY A 66 6.92 -13.58 -19.74
C GLY A 66 6.05 -14.10 -18.58
N ASP A 67 6.54 -14.13 -17.34
CA ASP A 67 5.72 -14.48 -16.17
C ASP A 67 4.71 -13.37 -15.83
N GLU A 68 3.52 -13.76 -15.39
CA GLU A 68 2.45 -12.83 -15.00
C GLU A 68 2.48 -12.42 -13.52
N TRP A 69 2.02 -11.19 -13.26
CA TRP A 69 1.80 -10.70 -11.90
C TRP A 69 0.54 -11.29 -11.28
N GLN A 70 0.68 -11.87 -10.09
CA GLN A 70 -0.43 -12.49 -9.37
C GLN A 70 -0.89 -11.61 -8.22
N CYS A 71 -2.18 -11.28 -8.17
CA CYS A 71 -2.81 -10.55 -7.09
C CYS A 71 -3.64 -11.49 -6.21
N ALA A 72 -3.73 -11.17 -4.91
CA ALA A 72 -4.56 -11.88 -3.94
C ALA A 72 -5.00 -10.95 -2.81
N THR A 73 -5.94 -11.41 -1.99
CA THR A 73 -6.41 -10.69 -0.79
C THR A 73 -6.21 -11.55 0.44
N MET A 74 -5.62 -10.99 1.49
CA MET A 74 -5.43 -11.61 2.80
C MET A 74 -6.36 -10.97 3.83
N LYS A 75 -7.10 -11.77 4.60
CA LYS A 75 -7.86 -11.29 5.76
C LYS A 75 -6.92 -11.03 6.95
N ALA A 76 -7.03 -9.86 7.57
CA ALA A 76 -6.39 -9.54 8.85
C ALA A 76 -7.43 -9.00 9.84
N PRO A 77 -7.19 -9.01 11.16
CA PRO A 77 -8.07 -8.33 12.12
C PRO A 77 -8.07 -6.83 11.88
N LEU A 78 -9.26 -6.20 11.84
CA LEU A 78 -9.40 -4.74 11.80
C LEU A 78 -8.74 -4.13 13.05
N ASP A 79 -9.16 -4.61 14.22
CA ASP A 79 -8.61 -4.25 15.52
C ASP A 79 -7.68 -5.35 16.05
N TRP A 80 -6.37 -5.11 16.05
CA TRP A 80 -5.40 -6.08 16.61
C TRP A 80 -5.45 -6.22 18.14
N ALA A 81 -6.22 -5.40 18.87
CA ALA A 81 -6.58 -5.66 20.26
C ALA A 81 -7.74 -6.66 20.39
N LYS A 82 -8.46 -6.94 19.29
CA LYS A 82 -9.57 -7.90 19.19
C LYS A 82 -9.34 -8.84 18.00
N PRO A 83 -8.34 -9.74 18.05
CA PRO A 83 -7.94 -10.56 16.90
C PRO A 83 -8.99 -11.56 16.39
N ARG A 84 -10.11 -11.73 17.09
CA ARG A 84 -11.31 -12.52 16.69
C ARG A 84 -12.54 -11.63 16.40
N GLY A 85 -12.34 -10.34 16.19
CA GLY A 85 -13.37 -9.39 15.79
C GLY A 85 -13.50 -9.27 14.27
N ASP A 86 -14.07 -8.15 13.83
CA ASP A 86 -14.12 -7.74 12.43
C ASP A 86 -12.77 -7.90 11.70
N THR A 87 -12.83 -8.34 10.45
CA THR A 87 -11.66 -8.36 9.56
C THR A 87 -11.59 -7.14 8.64
N ILE A 88 -10.39 -6.91 8.13
CA ILE A 88 -10.04 -6.06 7.00
C ILE A 88 -9.40 -6.92 5.90
N ASP A 89 -9.65 -6.56 4.66
CA ASP A 89 -8.96 -7.09 3.48
C ASP A 89 -7.66 -6.32 3.26
N ILE A 90 -6.55 -7.06 3.15
CA ILE A 90 -5.24 -6.55 2.74
C ILE A 90 -4.96 -7.05 1.32
N ALA A 91 -4.74 -6.16 0.37
CA ALA A 91 -4.40 -6.51 -1.01
C ALA A 91 -2.90 -6.78 -1.17
N LEU A 92 -2.57 -7.87 -1.87
CA LEU A 92 -1.21 -8.33 -2.17
C LEU A 92 -1.00 -8.44 -3.69
N ILE A 93 0.24 -8.23 -4.10
CA ILE A 93 0.78 -8.59 -5.43
C ILE A 93 2.02 -9.47 -5.26
N ARG A 94 2.23 -10.41 -6.19
CA ARG A 94 3.39 -11.31 -6.22
C ARG A 94 3.85 -11.61 -7.65
N ALA A 95 5.16 -11.51 -7.87
CA ALA A 95 5.86 -12.32 -8.87
C ALA A 95 6.48 -13.54 -8.17
N LYS A 96 6.34 -14.74 -8.74
CA LYS A 96 7.03 -15.94 -8.21
C LYS A 96 8.54 -15.83 -8.44
N THR A 97 9.32 -16.70 -7.79
CA THR A 97 10.72 -16.93 -8.15
C THR A 97 10.85 -17.45 -9.60
N SER A 98 11.82 -16.93 -10.37
CA SER A 98 12.18 -17.43 -11.70
C SER A 98 13.24 -18.54 -11.66
N GLY A 99 13.95 -18.68 -10.54
CA GLY A 99 14.90 -19.77 -10.33
C GLY A 99 14.24 -21.07 -9.88
N GLU A 100 14.99 -22.16 -9.93
CA GLU A 100 14.56 -23.48 -9.44
C GLU A 100 13.93 -23.41 -8.04
N GLN A 101 12.76 -24.04 -7.86
CA GLN A 101 12.02 -24.03 -6.59
C GLN A 101 12.85 -24.57 -5.41
N SER A 102 13.77 -25.53 -5.66
CA SER A 102 14.74 -26.06 -4.69
C SER A 102 15.74 -25.01 -4.17
N LYS A 103 15.91 -23.90 -4.89
CA LYS A 103 16.80 -22.78 -4.56
C LYS A 103 16.04 -21.57 -4.01
N ARG A 104 14.69 -21.57 -3.96
CA ARG A 104 13.87 -20.50 -3.36
C ARG A 104 14.26 -20.29 -1.89
N ILE A 105 14.48 -19.04 -1.49
CA ILE A 105 14.80 -18.66 -0.11
C ILE A 105 13.53 -18.33 0.68
N GLY A 106 12.62 -17.56 0.08
CA GLY A 106 11.42 -17.04 0.74
C GLY A 106 10.65 -16.08 -0.16
N SER A 107 9.66 -15.39 0.40
CA SER A 107 9.10 -14.17 -0.20
C SER A 107 9.87 -12.95 0.29
N LEU A 108 10.31 -12.08 -0.63
CA LEU A 108 10.86 -10.77 -0.32
C LEU A 108 9.73 -9.74 -0.36
N ILE A 109 9.33 -9.23 0.80
CA ILE A 109 8.23 -8.27 0.95
C ILE A 109 8.75 -6.84 0.76
N PHE A 110 8.21 -6.12 -0.21
CA PHE A 110 8.52 -4.73 -0.51
C PHE A 110 7.48 -3.78 0.08
N ASN A 111 7.92 -2.62 0.55
CA ASN A 111 7.05 -1.46 0.75
C ASN A 111 7.76 -0.17 0.30
N PHE A 112 7.10 0.58 -0.57
CA PHE A 112 7.68 1.75 -1.26
C PHE A 112 7.55 3.07 -0.47
N GLY A 113 6.90 3.03 0.70
CA GLY A 113 6.78 4.17 1.61
C GLY A 113 5.51 4.99 1.39
N GLY A 114 5.68 6.27 1.07
CA GLY A 114 4.64 7.29 1.29
C GLY A 114 4.77 7.89 2.70
N PRO A 115 3.88 7.61 3.67
CA PRO A 115 2.79 6.62 3.64
C PRO A 115 1.67 6.98 2.64
N GLY A 116 0.78 6.02 2.36
CA GLY A 116 -0.33 6.20 1.41
C GLY A 116 -0.06 5.72 -0.03
N GLY A 117 1.16 5.28 -0.36
CA GLY A 117 1.46 4.69 -1.66
C GLY A 117 1.02 3.22 -1.76
N SER A 118 0.30 2.87 -2.83
CA SER A 118 -0.07 1.48 -3.13
C SER A 118 1.17 0.64 -3.44
N GLY A 119 1.41 -0.41 -2.66
CA GLY A 119 2.46 -1.39 -2.94
C GLY A 119 2.08 -2.32 -4.10
N VAL A 120 0.77 -2.56 -4.28
CA VAL A 120 0.20 -3.34 -5.38
C VAL A 120 0.48 -2.67 -6.73
N ALA A 121 0.24 -1.36 -6.86
CA ALA A 121 0.55 -0.60 -8.07
C ALA A 121 2.06 -0.33 -8.26
N SER A 122 2.82 -0.17 -7.16
CA SER A 122 4.25 0.20 -7.24
C SER A 122 5.18 -0.93 -7.69
N LEU A 123 5.01 -2.17 -7.19
CA LEU A 123 5.99 -3.24 -7.43
C LEU A 123 6.22 -3.57 -8.93
N PRO A 124 5.19 -3.60 -9.81
CA PRO A 124 5.39 -3.87 -11.24
C PRO A 124 6.37 -2.94 -11.95
N ALA A 125 6.40 -1.66 -11.58
CA ALA A 125 7.30 -0.68 -12.18
C ALA A 125 8.80 -1.01 -11.96
N PHE A 126 9.13 -1.76 -10.90
CA PHE A 126 10.49 -2.17 -10.54
C PHE A 126 10.78 -3.65 -10.82
N GLY A 127 9.87 -4.38 -11.50
CA GLY A 127 10.03 -5.81 -11.76
C GLY A 127 11.34 -6.17 -12.47
N LYS A 128 11.79 -5.31 -13.39
CA LYS A 128 13.06 -5.41 -14.11
C LYS A 128 14.29 -5.22 -13.20
N ASP A 129 14.27 -4.18 -12.36
CA ASP A 129 15.39 -3.88 -11.45
C ASP A 129 15.60 -5.01 -10.41
N TYR A 130 14.54 -5.76 -10.12
CA TYR A 130 14.55 -6.86 -9.16
C TYR A 130 14.64 -8.27 -9.79
N GLU A 131 14.86 -8.41 -11.11
CA GLU A 131 15.08 -9.70 -11.80
C GLU A 131 16.06 -10.61 -11.04
N LYS A 132 17.20 -10.07 -10.62
CA LYS A 132 18.25 -10.81 -9.90
C LYS A 132 17.78 -11.32 -8.54
N LEU A 133 16.90 -10.59 -7.86
CA LEU A 133 16.26 -11.03 -6.62
C LEU A 133 15.19 -12.09 -6.90
N ARG A 134 14.44 -11.94 -8.00
CA ARG A 134 13.44 -12.91 -8.49
C ARG A 134 14.04 -14.29 -8.76
N THR A 135 15.35 -14.40 -9.06
CA THR A 135 16.00 -15.72 -9.19
C THR A 135 16.00 -16.55 -7.90
N ARG A 136 15.79 -15.94 -6.72
CA ARG A 136 15.87 -16.60 -5.40
C ARG A 136 14.67 -16.34 -4.48
N TYR A 137 13.85 -15.33 -4.77
CA TYR A 137 12.71 -14.93 -3.95
C TYR A 137 11.44 -14.81 -4.80
N ASP A 138 10.29 -15.10 -4.20
CA ASP A 138 9.05 -14.49 -4.70
C ASP A 138 9.10 -12.98 -4.36
N LEU A 139 8.91 -12.10 -5.34
CA LEU A 139 8.79 -10.66 -5.08
C LEU A 139 7.36 -10.37 -4.67
N VAL A 140 7.13 -9.91 -3.44
CA VAL A 140 5.78 -9.62 -2.91
C VAL A 140 5.68 -8.17 -2.50
N SER A 141 4.56 -7.51 -2.77
CA SER A 141 4.22 -6.25 -2.12
C SER A 141 2.73 -6.23 -1.76
N PHE A 142 2.33 -5.22 -1.01
CA PHE A 142 0.99 -5.10 -0.45
C PHE A 142 0.61 -3.64 -0.23
N ASP A 143 -0.68 -3.38 -0.26
CA ASP A 143 -1.23 -2.12 0.20
C ASP A 143 -1.40 -2.18 1.72
N PRO A 144 -0.78 -1.29 2.50
CA PRO A 144 -1.03 -1.23 3.94
C PRO A 144 -2.51 -0.93 4.24
N ARG A 145 -3.02 -1.40 5.38
CA ARG A 145 -4.34 -1.00 5.90
C ARG A 145 -4.55 0.52 5.82
N GLY A 146 -5.67 0.96 5.24
CA GLY A 146 -5.95 2.37 4.98
C GLY A 146 -5.39 2.93 3.66
N VAL A 147 -4.80 2.08 2.80
CA VAL A 147 -4.21 2.47 1.51
C VAL A 147 -4.85 1.68 0.37
N GLY A 148 -5.09 2.33 -0.77
CA GLY A 148 -5.51 1.68 -2.01
C GLY A 148 -6.65 0.68 -1.83
N ARG A 149 -6.42 -0.57 -2.22
CA ARG A 149 -7.41 -1.66 -2.13
C ARG A 149 -7.60 -2.18 -0.70
N SER A 150 -6.67 -1.91 0.21
CA SER A 150 -6.73 -2.31 1.63
C SER A 150 -7.57 -1.36 2.49
N ALA A 151 -8.82 -1.10 2.04
CA ALA A 151 -9.73 -0.09 2.58
C ALA A 151 -9.11 1.31 2.66
N GLY A 152 -8.67 1.84 1.50
CA GLY A 152 -8.11 3.19 1.37
C GLY A 152 -8.91 4.28 2.10
N VAL A 153 -8.21 5.09 2.90
CA VAL A 153 -8.81 6.25 3.59
C VAL A 153 -9.27 7.27 2.56
N LYS A 154 -10.54 7.67 2.66
CA LYS A 154 -11.16 8.77 1.91
C LYS A 154 -11.54 9.89 2.87
N CYS A 155 -11.25 11.13 2.47
CA CYS A 155 -11.59 12.33 3.23
C CYS A 155 -12.58 13.18 2.46
N GLU A 156 -12.16 13.70 1.32
CA GLU A 156 -12.92 14.60 0.46
C GLU A 156 -13.01 14.02 -0.97
N ASP A 157 -13.84 14.62 -1.83
CA ASP A 157 -13.87 14.28 -3.26
C ASP A 157 -12.79 15.02 -4.06
N ASP A 158 -12.57 14.64 -5.33
CA ASP A 158 -11.45 15.13 -6.14
C ASP A 158 -11.46 16.67 -6.28
N ALA A 159 -12.64 17.29 -6.39
CA ALA A 159 -12.77 18.75 -6.54
C ALA A 159 -12.53 19.50 -5.21
N GLN A 160 -12.98 18.92 -4.09
CA GLN A 160 -12.66 19.40 -2.75
C GLN A 160 -11.16 19.27 -2.44
N LEU A 161 -10.53 18.16 -2.85
CA LEU A 161 -9.09 17.94 -2.70
C LEU A 161 -8.29 18.94 -3.54
N ASP A 162 -8.71 19.25 -4.77
CA ASP A 162 -8.11 20.32 -5.58
C ASP A 162 -8.18 21.67 -4.83
N GLU A 163 -9.33 22.07 -4.30
CA GLU A 163 -9.45 23.31 -3.50
C GLU A 163 -8.56 23.28 -2.24
N TYR A 164 -8.51 22.15 -1.54
CA TYR A 164 -7.66 21.94 -0.37
C TYR A 164 -6.16 22.02 -0.70
N PHE A 165 -5.71 21.53 -1.86
CA PHE A 165 -4.30 21.59 -2.26
C PHE A 165 -3.90 22.91 -2.94
N GLN A 166 -4.85 23.75 -3.36
CA GLN A 166 -4.60 25.12 -3.83
C GLN A 166 -4.58 26.17 -2.71
N GLN A 167 -4.93 25.81 -1.47
CA GLN A 167 -4.86 26.74 -0.33
C GLN A 167 -3.41 27.12 0.02
N ASP A 168 -3.21 28.29 0.59
CA ASP A 168 -1.90 28.67 1.13
C ASP A 168 -1.54 27.80 2.36
N ALA A 169 -0.39 27.12 2.26
CA ALA A 169 0.19 26.30 3.31
C ALA A 169 1.25 27.06 4.15
N THR A 170 1.48 28.34 3.83
CA THR A 170 2.53 29.21 4.39
C THR A 170 1.95 30.56 4.87
N PRO A 171 0.92 30.56 5.75
CA PRO A 171 0.22 31.79 6.15
C PRO A 171 1.16 32.79 6.84
N ASP A 172 1.22 34.00 6.28
CA ASP A 172 2.03 35.11 6.78
C ASP A 172 1.24 35.98 7.78
N ASP A 173 -0.10 35.91 7.78
CA ASP A 173 -0.97 36.66 8.71
C ASP A 173 -2.00 35.82 9.51
N THR A 174 -2.66 36.49 10.47
CA THR A 174 -3.65 35.88 11.39
C THR A 174 -4.95 35.45 10.70
N ALA A 175 -5.35 36.09 9.60
CA ALA A 175 -6.53 35.73 8.82
C ALA A 175 -6.23 34.50 7.95
N GLU A 176 -5.07 34.46 7.30
CA GLU A 176 -4.58 33.30 6.54
C GLU A 176 -4.42 32.08 7.46
N GLN A 177 -3.78 32.27 8.64
CA GLN A 177 -3.67 31.21 9.65
C GLN A 177 -5.04 30.69 10.10
N LYS A 178 -6.02 31.59 10.28
CA LYS A 178 -7.40 31.20 10.65
C LYS A 178 -8.09 30.41 9.53
N ASN A 179 -7.86 30.77 8.28
CA ASN A 179 -8.43 30.09 7.12
C ASN A 179 -7.86 28.68 6.95
N LEU A 180 -6.52 28.54 6.97
CA LEU A 180 -5.85 27.23 6.96
C LEU A 180 -6.37 26.33 8.10
N LEU A 181 -6.46 26.87 9.33
CA LEU A 181 -6.99 26.13 10.48
C LEU A 181 -8.50 25.84 10.43
N ALA A 182 -9.26 26.50 9.54
CA ALA A 182 -10.65 26.15 9.26
C ALA A 182 -10.72 25.02 8.23
N ASN A 183 -10.00 25.16 7.12
CA ASN A 183 -9.92 24.17 6.04
C ASN A 183 -9.39 22.82 6.53
N THR A 184 -8.30 22.81 7.33
CA THR A 184 -7.80 21.57 7.97
C THR A 184 -8.84 20.90 8.88
N LYS A 185 -9.74 21.66 9.51
CA LYS A 185 -10.84 21.08 10.29
C LYS A 185 -11.92 20.48 9.40
N THR A 186 -12.29 21.14 8.31
CA THR A 186 -13.21 20.60 7.29
C THR A 186 -12.69 19.26 6.77
N PHE A 187 -11.45 19.24 6.28
CA PHE A 187 -10.78 18.04 5.78
C PHE A 187 -10.74 16.90 6.81
N ASN A 188 -10.32 17.20 8.05
CA ASN A 188 -10.30 16.20 9.13
C ASN A 188 -11.70 15.67 9.46
N SER A 189 -12.72 16.52 9.52
CA SER A 189 -14.11 16.11 9.71
C SER A 189 -14.64 15.27 8.54
N ALA A 190 -14.18 15.54 7.32
CA ALA A 190 -14.50 14.75 6.13
C ALA A 190 -13.85 13.35 6.20
N CYS A 191 -12.57 13.28 6.61
CA CYS A 191 -11.89 12.02 6.94
C CYS A 191 -12.68 11.22 8.00
N GLU A 192 -13.03 11.84 9.14
CA GLU A 192 -13.78 11.17 10.20
C GLU A 192 -15.13 10.65 9.71
N LYS A 193 -15.88 11.48 8.98
CA LYS A 193 -17.19 11.13 8.40
C LYS A 193 -17.10 9.96 7.41
N HIS A 194 -16.15 9.98 6.49
CA HIS A 194 -16.08 9.01 5.38
C HIS A 194 -15.19 7.78 5.67
N SER A 195 -14.30 7.84 6.67
CA SER A 195 -13.35 6.77 7.01
C SER A 195 -13.34 6.35 8.50
N SER A 196 -14.35 6.73 9.28
CA SER A 196 -14.53 6.35 10.71
C SER A 196 -14.22 4.89 11.06
N ARG A 197 -14.61 3.92 10.23
CA ARG A 197 -14.35 2.48 10.48
C ARG A 197 -12.85 2.11 10.43
N ILE A 198 -12.03 2.83 9.65
CA ILE A 198 -10.63 2.45 9.38
C ILE A 198 -9.63 3.38 10.09
N LEU A 199 -9.91 4.68 10.23
CA LEU A 199 -9.00 5.66 10.85
C LEU A 199 -8.41 5.27 12.23
N PRO A 200 -9.16 4.64 13.17
CA PRO A 200 -8.58 4.21 14.45
C PRO A 200 -7.49 3.14 14.33
N HIS A 201 -7.38 2.48 13.16
CA HIS A 201 -6.66 1.24 12.96
C HIS A 201 -5.49 1.33 11.96
N VAL A 202 -5.28 2.44 11.25
CA VAL A 202 -4.24 2.63 10.20
C VAL A 202 -2.79 2.82 10.71
N ARG A 203 -2.48 2.38 11.94
CA ARG A 203 -1.20 2.70 12.59
C ARG A 203 -0.05 1.84 12.03
N THR A 204 1.17 2.38 12.01
CA THR A 204 2.40 1.65 11.65
C THR A 204 2.57 0.33 12.43
N THR A 205 2.16 0.31 13.70
CA THR A 205 2.16 -0.88 14.56
C THR A 205 1.23 -1.99 14.11
N ASP A 206 0.16 -1.64 13.40
CA ASP A 206 -0.89 -2.56 12.97
C ASP A 206 -0.62 -3.06 11.55
N ALA A 207 -0.12 -2.21 10.67
CA ALA A 207 0.51 -2.64 9.41
C ALA A 207 1.70 -3.59 9.65
N ALA A 208 2.51 -3.37 10.69
CA ALA A 208 3.59 -4.29 11.08
C ALA A 208 3.07 -5.65 11.60
N ARG A 209 1.87 -5.70 12.18
CA ARG A 209 1.21 -6.97 12.57
C ARG A 209 0.64 -7.69 11.34
N ASP A 210 0.05 -6.95 10.41
CA ASP A 210 -0.38 -7.48 9.10
C ASP A 210 0.80 -8.13 8.36
N MET A 211 1.98 -7.51 8.36
CA MET A 211 3.21 -8.10 7.81
C MET A 211 3.62 -9.41 8.50
N ASN A 212 3.39 -9.57 9.81
CA ASN A 212 3.70 -10.83 10.49
C ASN A 212 2.65 -11.91 10.20
N LEU A 213 1.38 -11.53 10.01
CA LEU A 213 0.35 -12.44 9.49
C LEU A 213 0.72 -12.90 8.07
N MET A 214 1.02 -11.94 7.18
CA MET A 214 1.42 -12.16 5.79
C MET A 214 2.62 -13.11 5.67
N ARG A 215 3.67 -12.93 6.47
CA ARG A 215 4.81 -13.85 6.55
C ARG A 215 4.37 -15.31 6.79
N GLN A 216 3.40 -15.53 7.68
CA GLN A 216 2.90 -16.88 8.02
C GLN A 216 2.04 -17.45 6.90
N VAL A 217 1.14 -16.64 6.34
CA VAL A 217 0.25 -16.99 5.21
C VAL A 217 1.03 -17.29 3.92
N LEU A 218 2.20 -16.66 3.73
CA LEU A 218 3.14 -16.96 2.65
C LEU A 218 4.02 -18.20 2.92
N GLY A 219 3.94 -18.78 4.12
CA GLY A 219 4.68 -19.98 4.52
C GLY A 219 6.14 -19.76 4.95
N ASP A 220 6.61 -18.51 5.04
CA ASP A 220 8.01 -18.21 5.31
C ASP A 220 8.32 -18.13 6.83
N THR A 221 9.40 -18.77 7.27
CA THR A 221 9.75 -18.83 8.71
C THR A 221 10.33 -17.52 9.25
N LYS A 222 10.87 -16.67 8.38
CA LYS A 222 11.43 -15.35 8.69
C LYS A 222 10.91 -14.32 7.70
N LEU A 223 10.88 -13.06 8.11
CA LEU A 223 10.61 -11.95 7.21
C LEU A 223 11.87 -11.61 6.42
N HIS A 224 11.78 -11.65 5.09
CA HIS A 224 12.69 -10.95 4.19
C HIS A 224 11.98 -9.69 3.71
N TYR A 225 12.60 -8.52 3.86
CA TYR A 225 11.93 -7.24 3.66
C TYR A 225 12.82 -6.17 3.03
N PHE A 226 12.22 -5.36 2.15
CA PHE A 226 12.84 -4.20 1.53
C PHE A 226 11.91 -2.97 1.66
N GLY A 227 12.24 -2.07 2.60
CA GLY A 227 11.45 -0.87 2.88
C GLY A 227 12.14 0.40 2.37
N ILE A 228 11.41 1.22 1.63
CA ILE A 228 11.86 2.51 1.06
C ILE A 228 11.09 3.64 1.75
N SER A 229 11.72 4.79 2.00
CA SER A 229 11.10 5.94 2.69
C SER A 229 10.42 5.51 4.00
N TYR A 230 9.12 5.78 4.20
CA TYR A 230 8.32 5.29 5.34
C TYR A 230 8.38 3.76 5.55
N GLY A 231 8.63 2.97 4.51
CA GLY A 231 8.90 1.53 4.65
C GLY A 231 10.09 1.21 5.57
N THR A 232 11.06 2.13 5.72
CA THR A 232 12.15 1.98 6.69
C THR A 232 11.66 2.08 8.15
N GLU A 233 10.67 2.94 8.43
CA GLU A 233 10.02 3.01 9.75
C GLU A 233 9.19 1.75 10.00
N LEU A 234 8.39 1.34 9.03
CA LEU A 234 7.56 0.14 9.10
C LEU A 234 8.39 -1.13 9.37
N GLY A 235 9.52 -1.30 8.68
CA GLY A 235 10.50 -2.37 8.96
C GLY A 235 11.14 -2.27 10.34
N GLY A 236 11.44 -1.06 10.82
CA GLY A 236 11.94 -0.80 12.17
C GLY A 236 10.92 -1.16 13.27
N VAL A 237 9.66 -0.82 13.07
CA VAL A 237 8.54 -1.18 13.95
C VAL A 237 8.32 -2.69 13.93
N TYR A 238 8.37 -3.35 12.76
CA TYR A 238 8.32 -4.81 12.66
C TYR A 238 9.44 -5.47 13.47
N ALA A 239 10.70 -5.05 13.28
CA ALA A 239 11.85 -5.63 13.99
C ALA A 239 11.79 -5.39 15.51
N HIS A 240 11.13 -4.32 15.97
CA HIS A 240 10.88 -4.08 17.39
C HIS A 240 9.80 -5.01 17.97
N LEU A 241 8.70 -5.24 17.25
CA LEU A 241 7.59 -6.08 17.68
C LEU A 241 7.89 -7.59 17.56
N PHE A 242 8.61 -8.00 16.52
CA PHE A 242 8.82 -9.41 16.14
C PHE A 242 10.31 -9.80 15.96
N PRO A 243 11.20 -9.52 16.93
CA PRO A 243 12.66 -9.65 16.76
C PRO A 243 13.16 -11.06 16.41
N ARG A 244 12.38 -12.12 16.73
CA ARG A 244 12.68 -13.50 16.33
C ARG A 244 12.31 -13.79 14.86
N ALA A 245 11.23 -13.18 14.36
CA ALA A 245 10.77 -13.36 12.98
C ALA A 245 11.59 -12.50 12.00
N SER A 246 12.11 -11.35 12.42
CA SER A 246 13.09 -10.54 11.67
C SER A 246 14.52 -11.12 11.69
N GLY A 247 14.67 -12.43 11.96
CA GLY A 247 15.95 -13.14 11.93
C GLY A 247 16.93 -12.83 13.07
N GLY A 248 16.55 -12.03 14.07
CA GLY A 248 17.38 -11.77 15.25
C GLY A 248 17.62 -13.03 16.08
N PRO A 249 18.75 -13.11 16.82
CA PRO A 249 19.11 -14.31 17.57
C PRO A 249 18.06 -14.63 18.65
N SER A 250 17.73 -15.91 18.77
CA SER A 250 16.88 -16.43 19.84
C SER A 250 17.55 -16.22 21.20
N SER A 251 17.25 -15.10 21.86
CA SER A 251 17.66 -14.87 23.24
C SER A 251 16.96 -15.86 24.17
N THR A 252 17.71 -16.90 24.56
CA THR A 252 17.48 -17.67 25.77
C THR A 252 17.53 -16.70 26.94
N ARG A 253 16.34 -16.35 27.44
CA ARG A 253 16.16 -15.25 28.39
C ARG A 253 16.52 -15.70 29.81
N SER A 254 17.82 -15.83 30.08
CA SER A 254 18.33 -15.88 31.45
C SER A 254 17.85 -14.63 32.21
N SER A 255 17.60 -14.80 33.51
CA SER A 255 16.84 -13.84 34.31
C SER A 255 17.66 -12.60 34.65
N THR A 256 17.46 -11.49 33.94
CA THR A 256 17.93 -10.17 34.39
C THR A 256 17.01 -9.05 33.91
N ARG A 257 16.69 -8.10 34.81
CA ARG A 257 15.76 -7.00 34.52
C ARG A 257 16.35 -6.03 33.47
N PRO A 258 15.58 -5.58 32.45
CA PRO A 258 16.09 -4.71 31.40
C PRO A 258 16.30 -3.26 31.88
N ARG A 259 17.55 -2.89 32.21
CA ARG A 259 17.93 -1.48 32.43
C ARG A 259 17.95 -0.70 31.10
N THR A 260 16.81 -0.09 30.75
CA THR A 260 16.61 1.29 30.22
C THR A 260 17.52 1.90 29.12
N ARG A 261 18.53 1.19 28.57
CA ARG A 261 19.68 1.81 27.88
C ARG A 261 19.39 2.45 26.51
N ASN A 262 18.28 2.11 25.85
CA ASN A 262 17.97 2.60 24.49
C ASN A 262 17.13 3.90 24.41
N ARG A 263 16.39 4.28 25.47
CA ARG A 263 15.51 5.47 25.42
C ARG A 263 16.33 6.74 25.14
N ALA A 264 17.41 6.93 25.89
CA ALA A 264 18.36 8.04 25.72
C ALA A 264 19.23 7.99 24.45
N ARG A 265 19.05 7.02 23.54
CA ARG A 265 19.64 7.05 22.18
C ARG A 265 18.64 7.63 21.18
N TRP A 266 17.38 7.18 21.24
CA TRP A 266 16.29 7.70 20.41
C TRP A 266 15.91 9.14 20.74
N ASP A 267 15.91 9.52 22.02
CA ASP A 267 15.62 10.90 22.42
C ASP A 267 16.71 11.89 21.96
N ARG A 268 17.96 11.41 21.79
CA ARG A 268 19.04 12.21 21.19
C ARG A 268 18.87 12.39 19.68
N LEU A 269 18.38 11.37 18.97
CA LEU A 269 18.08 11.47 17.53
C LEU A 269 16.91 12.44 17.26
N ARG A 270 15.87 12.44 18.12
CA ARG A 270 14.81 13.46 18.10
C ARG A 270 15.33 14.86 18.43
N ALA A 271 16.24 14.99 19.40
CA ALA A 271 16.84 16.29 19.76
C ALA A 271 17.79 16.87 18.69
N SER A 272 18.29 16.05 17.76
CA SER A 272 19.06 16.52 16.60
C SER A 272 18.18 16.98 15.44
N SER A 273 17.06 16.32 15.15
CA SER A 273 16.15 16.76 14.08
C SER A 273 15.37 18.02 14.46
N SER A 274 15.11 18.25 15.74
CA SER A 274 14.41 19.44 16.25
C SER A 274 15.31 20.66 16.50
N ARG A 275 16.55 20.70 15.99
CA ARG A 275 17.52 21.80 16.22
C ARG A 275 18.01 22.48 14.94
N SER A 276 17.19 22.45 13.89
CA SER A 276 17.38 23.24 12.66
C SER A 276 16.48 24.48 12.65
N THR A 277 16.43 25.25 13.74
CA THR A 277 15.81 26.58 13.75
C THR A 277 16.65 27.56 12.94
N ILE A 278 16.09 28.09 11.85
CA ILE A 278 16.73 29.13 11.06
C ILE A 278 16.76 30.41 11.87
N SER A 279 17.95 30.83 12.30
CA SER A 279 18.17 32.13 12.93
C SER A 279 18.38 33.19 11.82
N PRO A 280 17.66 34.32 11.84
CA PRO A 280 17.75 35.32 10.78
C PRO A 280 19.15 35.97 10.76
N ARG A 281 19.94 35.67 9.73
CA ARG A 281 21.21 36.36 9.49
C ARG A 281 20.95 37.79 9.03
N THR A 282 21.46 38.75 9.79
CA THR A 282 21.50 40.16 9.41
C THR A 282 22.22 40.35 8.08
N ALA A 283 21.61 41.12 7.17
CA ALA A 283 22.23 41.46 5.89
C ALA A 283 23.43 42.41 6.09
N PRO A 284 24.50 42.29 5.29
CA PRO A 284 25.61 43.23 5.32
C PRO A 284 25.18 44.62 4.79
N PRO A 285 25.80 45.71 5.26
CA PRO A 285 25.41 47.06 4.89
C PRO A 285 25.74 47.37 3.42
N ARG A 286 24.85 48.13 2.75
CA ARG A 286 25.11 48.65 1.41
C ARG A 286 26.25 49.69 1.44
N PRO A 287 27.23 49.65 0.51
CA PRO A 287 28.21 50.73 0.37
C PRO A 287 27.53 52.03 -0.09
N ARG A 288 28.05 53.18 0.38
CA ARG A 288 27.50 54.51 0.07
C ARG A 288 27.93 54.98 -1.32
N THR A 289 27.09 55.85 -1.89
CA THR A 289 27.21 56.47 -3.22
C THR A 289 28.55 57.15 -3.51
N ALA A 290 29.05 56.98 -4.74
CA ALA A 290 29.90 57.97 -5.43
C ALA A 290 29.06 58.64 -6.55
N ARG A 291 29.43 59.86 -6.96
CA ARG A 291 28.67 60.69 -7.91
C ARG A 291 29.28 60.69 -9.33
N SER A 292 28.40 61.00 -10.29
CA SER A 292 28.66 61.73 -11.55
C SER A 292 29.71 61.22 -12.55
N ALA A 293 29.21 60.78 -13.72
CA ALA A 293 29.59 61.38 -15.01
C ALA A 293 28.46 61.17 -16.04
N THR A 294 28.12 62.21 -16.82
CA THR A 294 27.23 62.13 -17.99
C THR A 294 28.07 62.33 -19.24
N PRO A 295 27.75 61.71 -20.40
CA PRO A 295 27.27 62.56 -21.50
C PRO A 295 26.26 61.93 -22.50
N ARG A 296 25.41 62.81 -23.05
CA ARG A 296 24.89 62.85 -24.44
C ARG A 296 24.30 61.59 -25.11
N ARG A 297 22.99 61.40 -24.88
CA ARG A 297 21.91 61.48 -25.89
C ARG A 297 22.32 61.41 -27.39
N THR A 298 21.90 60.35 -28.07
CA THR A 298 21.40 60.38 -29.47
C THR A 298 20.11 59.56 -29.56
N SER A 299 19.35 59.72 -30.65
CA SER A 299 17.95 59.28 -30.75
C SER A 299 17.68 58.43 -31.99
N ARG A 300 16.87 57.36 -31.87
CA ARG A 300 15.99 56.94 -32.97
C ARG A 300 14.80 56.07 -32.54
N THR A 301 13.65 56.48 -33.04
CA THR A 301 12.33 55.84 -33.12
C THR A 301 12.35 54.40 -33.67
N GLY A 302 11.45 53.52 -33.19
CA GLY A 302 11.13 52.26 -33.89
C GLY A 302 10.36 51.20 -33.08
N SER A 303 9.04 51.16 -33.25
CA SER A 303 8.14 50.03 -32.90
C SER A 303 7.39 49.61 -34.19
N PRO A 304 6.62 48.50 -34.28
CA PRO A 304 6.14 47.62 -33.20
C PRO A 304 6.17 46.09 -33.52
N HIS A 305 5.61 45.31 -32.57
CA HIS A 305 4.96 43.98 -32.65
C HIS A 305 5.27 42.98 -33.78
N CYS A 306 5.41 41.70 -33.39
CA CYS A 306 4.87 40.58 -34.16
C CYS A 306 4.36 39.45 -33.23
N SER A 307 3.23 38.82 -33.60
CA SER A 307 2.56 37.75 -32.85
C SER A 307 2.07 36.66 -33.81
N ARG A 308 2.32 35.38 -33.51
CA ARG A 308 1.69 34.15 -34.06
C ARG A 308 2.14 32.95 -33.22
N THR A 309 1.27 32.26 -32.49
CA THR A 309 0.34 31.18 -32.93
C THR A 309 1.03 30.01 -33.63
N TRP A 310 1.06 28.85 -32.95
CA TRP A 310 1.37 27.55 -33.55
C TRP A 310 0.09 26.84 -34.02
N THR A 311 0.15 26.16 -35.16
CA THR A 311 -0.90 25.25 -35.65
C THR A 311 -0.32 23.88 -35.92
N ALA A 312 -1.06 22.82 -35.55
CA ALA A 312 -0.66 21.44 -35.78
C ALA A 312 -0.99 20.98 -37.22
N SER A 313 -0.20 20.04 -37.74
CA SER A 313 -0.52 19.31 -38.97
C SER A 313 -0.36 17.81 -38.75
N ARG A 314 -1.34 17.04 -39.26
CA ARG A 314 -1.25 15.58 -39.42
C ARG A 314 -0.91 15.28 -40.87
N SER A 315 -0.04 14.31 -41.11
CA SER A 315 0.11 13.67 -42.42
C SER A 315 -0.29 12.19 -42.33
N ARG A 316 -1.17 11.76 -43.23
CA ARG A 316 -1.37 10.34 -43.57
C ARG A 316 -0.71 10.11 -44.93
N GLY A 317 0.15 9.10 -45.02
CA GLY A 317 0.64 8.52 -46.28
C GLY A 317 0.07 7.11 -46.44
N SER A 318 -0.22 6.71 -47.67
CA SER A 318 -0.83 5.41 -47.99
C SER A 318 -0.10 4.78 -49.17
N SER A 319 0.21 3.49 -49.06
CA SER A 319 0.59 2.65 -50.20
C SER A 319 -0.05 1.26 -50.09
N ARG A 320 -0.38 0.71 -51.25
CA ARG A 320 -0.92 -0.64 -51.50
C ARG A 320 -0.05 -1.29 -52.59
N ALA A 321 -0.32 -2.56 -52.89
CA ALA A 321 0.39 -3.47 -53.80
C ALA A 321 1.48 -4.30 -53.08
N SER A 322 1.48 -5.64 -53.19
CA SER A 322 0.57 -6.55 -53.92
C SER A 322 0.19 -7.76 -53.07
#